data_AF-A0A3M1A2P7-F1
#
_entry.id   AF-A0A3M1A2P7-F1
#
_cell.length_a   1.000
_cell.length_b   1.000
_cell.length_c   1.000
_cell.angle_alpha   90.00
_cell.angle_beta   90.00
_cell.angle_gamma   90.00
#
_symmetry.space_group_name_H-M   'P 1'
#
loop_
_entity.id
_entity.type
_entity.pdbx_description
1 polymer ?
#
loop_
_entity_poly.entity_id
_entity_poly.type
_entity_poly.pdbx_seq_one_letter_code
_entity_poly.pdbx_strand_id
1 'polypeptide(L)' 'MVYMASSLPSCVFDEAHDLVGKTAAGVVEAAFRLYRKRKGIVIAASQAGEDFYAGEGGQAIVQNSSHKIFLRQD' A
#
# COMPACT_ATOMS: atom_id res chain seq x y z
N MET A 1 -6.90 -22.02 -4.07
CA MET A 1 -7.27 -20.92 -3.15
C MET A 1 -6.60 -21.19 -1.81
N VAL A 2 -5.58 -20.42 -1.45
CA VAL A 2 -4.86 -20.59 -0.17
C VAL A 2 -5.34 -19.48 0.76
N TYR A 3 -5.95 -19.85 1.89
CA TYR A 3 -6.29 -18.90 2.93
C TYR A 3 -5.16 -18.82 3.94
N MET A 4 -4.47 -17.68 4.00
CA MET A 4 -3.62 -17.35 5.15
C MET A 4 -4.39 -16.43 6.08
N ALA A 5 -4.83 -16.96 7.22
CA ALA A 5 -5.35 -16.14 8.31
C ALA A 5 -4.16 -15.60 9.12
N SER A 6 -3.93 -14.29 9.05
CA SER A 6 -2.97 -13.58 9.89
C SER A 6 -3.63 -13.28 11.25
N SER A 7 -2.93 -13.58 12.35
CA SER A 7 -3.31 -13.10 13.69
C SER A 7 -2.93 -11.63 13.93
N LEU A 8 -2.13 -11.05 13.03
CA LEU A 8 -1.76 -9.64 13.05
C LEU A 8 -2.83 -8.81 12.34
N PRO A 9 -3.14 -7.59 12.83
CA PRO A 9 -4.05 -6.68 12.15
C PRO A 9 -3.52 -6.36 10.75
N SER A 10 -4.34 -6.61 9.74
CA SER A 10 -4.03 -6.34 8.34
C SER A 10 -4.98 -5.29 7.76
N CYS A 11 -4.45 -4.41 6.93
CA CYS A 11 -5.20 -3.45 6.13
C CYS A 11 -4.79 -3.59 4.67
N VAL A 12 -5.77 -3.76 3.79
CA VAL A 12 -5.54 -3.91 2.36
C VAL A 12 -6.23 -2.76 1.64
N PHE A 13 -5.45 -1.98 0.91
CA PHE A 13 -5.94 -0.99 -0.04
C PHE A 13 -5.91 -1.62 -1.43
N ASP A 14 -7.09 -2.00 -1.90
CA ASP A 14 -7.28 -2.42 -3.28
C ASP A 14 -7.36 -1.20 -4.20
N GLU A 15 -6.89 -1.34 -5.44
CA GLU A 15 -6.73 -0.25 -6.42
C GLU A 15 -6.12 1.03 -5.81
N ALA A 16 -5.00 0.86 -5.10
CA ALA A 16 -4.43 1.95 -4.31
C ALA A 16 -3.98 3.17 -5.13
N HIS A 17 -3.76 3.05 -6.44
CA HIS A 17 -3.50 4.19 -7.33
C HIS A 17 -4.66 5.21 -7.33
N ASP A 18 -5.91 4.74 -7.25
CA ASP A 18 -7.10 5.60 -7.18
C ASP A 18 -7.10 6.48 -5.92
N LEU A 19 -6.49 5.99 -4.84
CA LEU A 19 -6.41 6.71 -3.56
C LEU A 19 -5.23 7.67 -3.51
N VAL A 20 -4.12 7.28 -4.12
CA VAL A 20 -2.88 8.07 -4.18
C VAL A 20 -3.02 9.26 -5.14
N GLY A 21 -3.72 9.08 -6.26
CA GLY A 21 -4.03 10.14 -7.22
C GLY A 21 -5.12 11.13 -6.74
N LYS A 22 -5.74 10.88 -5.58
CA LYS A 22 -6.80 11.71 -4.98
C LYS A 22 -6.37 12.25 -3.61
N THR A 23 -7.23 13.00 -2.94
CA THR A 23 -6.97 13.61 -1.61
C THR A 23 -6.72 12.60 -0.48
N ALA A 24 -6.74 11.29 -0.75
CA ALA A 24 -6.60 10.23 0.25
C ALA A 24 -5.15 9.75 0.47
N ALA A 25 -4.16 10.28 -0.25
CA ALA A 25 -2.77 9.84 -0.15
C ALA A 25 -2.22 9.88 1.30
N GLY A 26 -2.55 10.94 2.06
CA GLY A 26 -2.14 11.05 3.47
C GLY A 26 -2.78 10.00 4.40
N VAL A 27 -3.96 9.48 4.04
CA VAL A 27 -4.62 8.39 4.79
C VAL A 27 -3.85 7.08 4.60
N VAL A 28 -3.46 6.79 3.36
CA VAL A 28 -2.69 5.57 3.04
C VAL A 28 -1.33 5.61 3.72
N GLU A 29 -0.61 6.73 3.64
CA GLU A 29 0.67 6.92 4.35
C GLU A 29 0.52 6.74 5.87
N ALA A 30 -0.50 7.36 6.46
CA ALA A 30 -0.77 7.24 7.89
C ALA A 30 -1.04 5.77 8.30
N ALA A 31 -1.74 5.00 7.46
CA ALA A 31 -1.98 3.59 7.69
C ALA A 31 -0.66 2.79 7.70
N PHE A 32 0.20 2.97 6.70
CA PHE A 32 1.54 2.33 6.65
C PHE A 32 2.36 2.64 7.91
N ARG A 33 2.36 3.91 8.35
CA ARG A 33 3.09 4.32 9.56
C ARG A 33 2.51 3.73 10.85
N LEU A 34 1.18 3.71 10.99
CA LEU A 34 0.50 3.23 12.20
C LEU A 34 0.62 1.72 12.37
N TYR A 35 0.38 0.97 11.30
CA TYR A 35 0.42 -0.49 11.35
C TYR A 35 1.84 -1.00 11.57
N ARG A 36 2.86 -0.32 11.02
CA ARG A 36 4.28 -0.62 11.32
C ARG A 36 4.56 -0.61 12.84
N LYS A 37 4.03 0.38 13.58
CA LYS A 37 4.18 0.45 15.05
C LYS A 37 3.47 -0.69 15.78
N ARG A 38 2.36 -1.19 15.22
CA ARG A 38 1.54 -2.26 15.81
C ARG A 38 1.95 -3.66 15.38
N LYS A 39 3.07 -3.79 14.65
CA LYS A 39 3.48 -5.04 13.99
C LYS A 39 2.38 -5.59 13.06
N GLY A 40 1.52 -4.70 12.54
CA GLY A 40 0.48 -5.04 11.58
C GLY A 40 1.00 -5.02 10.15
N ILE A 41 0.16 -5.48 9.23
CA ILE A 41 0.49 -5.60 7.81
C ILE A 41 -0.35 -4.58 7.04
N VAL A 42 0.28 -3.82 6.14
CA VAL A 42 -0.43 -2.99 5.17
C VAL A 42 -0.02 -3.44 3.78
N ILE A 43 -1.01 -3.66 2.92
CA ILE A 43 -0.82 -4.03 1.52
C ILE A 43 -1.51 -2.97 0.68
N ALA A 44 -0.75 -2.31 -0.19
CA ALA A 44 -1.29 -1.50 -1.27
C ALA A 44 -1.15 -2.29 -2.57
N ALA A 45 -2.27 -2.68 -3.16
CA ALA A 45 -2.31 -3.38 -4.45
C ALA A 45 -2.70 -2.38 -5.53
N SER A 46 -2.02 -2.41 -6.68
CA SER A 46 -2.30 -1.51 -7.79
C SER A 46 -1.89 -2.12 -9.12
N GLN A 47 -2.66 -1.82 -10.17
CA GLN A 47 -2.32 -2.10 -11.57
C GLN A 47 -1.49 -0.95 -12.18
N ALA A 48 -1.73 0.29 -11.78
CA ALA A 48 -0.94 1.45 -12.19
C ALA A 48 0.19 1.72 -11.17
N GLY A 49 1.35 1.12 -11.39
CA GLY A 49 2.52 1.34 -10.53
C GLY A 49 3.10 2.75 -10.66
N GLU A 50 3.01 3.35 -11.84
CA GLU A 50 3.55 4.67 -12.17
C GLU A 50 2.92 5.82 -11.37
N ASP A 51 1.63 5.71 -11.01
CA ASP A 51 0.92 6.70 -10.20
C ASP A 51 1.53 6.88 -8.80
N PHE A 52 2.19 5.84 -8.28
CA PHE A 52 2.91 5.93 -7.01
C PHE A 52 4.18 6.75 -7.11
N TYR A 53 4.70 6.97 -8.32
CA TYR A 53 5.91 7.76 -8.53
C TYR A 53 5.61 9.22 -8.88
N ALA A 54 4.36 9.54 -9.24
CA ALA A 54 3.94 10.86 -9.71
C ALA A 54 3.80 11.92 -8.62
N GLY A 55 3.62 11.53 -7.34
CA GLY A 55 3.39 12.46 -6.23
C GLY A 55 4.01 12.03 -4.91
N GLU A 56 4.16 12.98 -3.98
CA GLU A 56 4.85 12.76 -2.70
C GLU A 56 4.23 11.65 -1.85
N GLY A 57 2.89 11.55 -1.82
CA GLY A 57 2.19 10.52 -1.04
C GLY A 57 2.42 9.11 -1.58
N GLY A 58 2.43 8.94 -2.91
CA GLY A 58 2.76 7.66 -3.54
C GLY A 58 4.21 7.26 -3.26
N GLN A 59 5.13 8.21 -3.39
CA GLN A 59 6.54 8.01 -3.12
C GLN A 59 6.78 7.60 -1.67
N ALA A 60 6.07 8.20 -0.72
CA ALA A 60 6.14 7.81 0.69
C ALA A 60 5.70 6.36 0.90
N ILE A 61 4.64 5.89 0.24
CA ILE A 61 4.20 4.49 0.33
C ILE A 61 5.27 3.55 -0.22
N VAL A 62 5.81 3.85 -1.40
CA VAL A 62 6.86 3.05 -2.04
C VAL A 62 8.10 2.98 -1.15
N GLN A 63 8.53 4.10 -0.57
CA GLN A 63 9.71 4.16 0.30
C GLN A 63 9.50 3.46 1.65
N ASN A 64 8.30 3.56 2.22
CA ASN A 64 7.98 2.92 3.51
C ASN A 64 7.67 1.42 3.40
N SER A 65 7.44 0.91 2.19
CA SER A 65 7.18 -0.51 1.94
C SER A 65 8.47 -1.33 2.00
N SER A 66 8.58 -2.19 3.01
CA SER A 66 9.70 -3.12 3.20
C SER A 66 9.75 -4.24 2.16
N HIS A 67 8.60 -4.60 1.59
CA HIS A 67 8.48 -5.60 0.53
C HIS A 67 7.68 -5.01 -0.62
N LYS A 68 8.11 -5.34 -1.85
CA LYS A 68 7.44 -4.96 -3.10
C LYS A 68 7.34 -6.21 -3.95
N ILE A 69 6.13 -6.52 -4.42
CA ILE A 69 5.86 -7.67 -5.27
C ILE A 69 5.38 -7.11 -6.59
N PHE A 70 6.14 -7.37 -7.65
CA PHE A 70 5.76 -6.99 -9.01
C PHE A 70 5.20 -8.22 -9.71
N LEU A 71 3.92 -8.16 -10.05
CA LEU A 71 3.27 -9.15 -10.90
C LEU A 71 3.44 -8.75 -12.37
N ARG A 72 3.07 -9.64 -13.29
CA ARG A 72 3.04 -9.30 -14.72
C ARG A 72 2.24 -8.00 -14.91
N GLN A 73 2.87 -7.05 -15.59
CA GLN A 73 2.27 -5.80 -16.01
C GLN A 73 1.97 -5.98 -17.50
N ASP A 74 0.72 -5.80 -17.91
CA ASP A 74 0.32 -5.79 -19.32
C ASP A 74 0.25 -4.35 -19.84
#